data_AF-A0A943TKC6-F1
#
_entry.id   AF-A0A943TKC6-F1
#
_cell.length_a   1.000
_cell.length_b   1.000
_cell.length_c   1.000
_cell.angle_alpha   90.00
_cell.angle_beta   90.00
_cell.angle_gamma   90.00
#
_symmetry.space_group_name_H-M   'P 1'
#
loop_
_entity.id
_entity.type
_entity.pdbx_description
1 polymer ?
#
loop_
_entity_poly.entity_id
_entity_poly.type
_entity_poly.pdbx_seq_one_letter_code
_entity_poly.pdbx_strand_id
1 'polypeptide(L)'
;MTADNLTFALEIDFIPDLQEGRDDFKKKMKSVAKKIDGSYTLDQKSRPIISGLTKEDIEKVLTELGLLAFGMWPSCILTCSVTTALPMRAVGMSDGWDIYTGKKTFFAFAQFPADALSIMVKACTYYLDHENYQSLEEFIDSMGYEAFRDTVLGNTMSDMNGNENYYGSSWGMPNVPPLNEGDFVRPEHNIMQVIEVYPEMGQFLMEYGMSCVGCFVSYDENLWQAAQTHGIDVFELIGEINEYLADKFQKPLLTENTPMEEILTLYPQLLPLFQNEKIQMPSEMATPIGELCKEANVDFTSFIQKCDARLRGDENNL
;
A
#
# COMPACT_ATOMS: atom_id res chain seq x y z
N MET A 1 -27.89 17.26 1.19
CA MET A 1 -26.69 17.21 2.04
C MET A 1 -25.57 17.81 1.22
N THR A 2 -24.67 18.63 1.78
CA THR A 2 -23.48 19.10 1.04
C THR A 2 -22.27 18.32 1.53
N ALA A 3 -21.19 18.25 0.74
CA ALA A 3 -19.94 17.60 1.13
C ALA A 3 -19.42 18.07 2.51
N ASP A 4 -19.52 19.38 2.77
CA ASP A 4 -19.11 20.02 4.02
C ASP A 4 -19.98 19.65 5.24
N ASN A 5 -21.15 19.04 5.02
CA ASN A 5 -22.12 18.68 6.06
C ASN A 5 -22.25 17.15 6.22
N LEU A 6 -21.32 16.36 5.68
CA LEU A 6 -21.29 14.93 5.92
C LEU A 6 -21.04 14.66 7.41
N THR A 7 -21.92 13.86 8.00
CA THR A 7 -21.75 13.37 9.37
C THR A 7 -21.44 11.89 9.35
N PHE A 8 -20.58 11.49 10.28
CA PHE A 8 -20.10 10.14 10.42
C PHE A 8 -20.57 9.53 11.74
N ALA A 9 -20.60 8.20 11.77
CA ALA A 9 -20.74 7.41 12.97
C ALA A 9 -19.66 6.34 13.02
N LEU A 10 -19.25 5.98 14.23
CA LEU A 10 -18.27 4.96 14.53
C LEU A 10 -18.95 3.84 15.32
N GLU A 11 -19.01 2.65 14.73
CA GLU A 11 -19.65 1.45 15.27
C GLU A 11 -18.58 0.42 15.63
N ILE A 12 -18.74 -0.27 16.76
CA ILE A 12 -17.78 -1.27 17.21
C ILE A 12 -18.46 -2.63 17.29
N ASP A 13 -17.85 -3.62 16.64
CA ASP A 13 -18.18 -5.02 16.84
C ASP A 13 -17.15 -5.64 17.78
N PHE A 14 -17.62 -6.27 18.86
CA PHE A 14 -16.76 -7.00 19.79
C PHE A 14 -16.59 -8.46 19.33
N ILE A 15 -15.46 -9.07 19.67
CA ILE A 15 -15.23 -10.51 19.47
C ILE A 15 -16.27 -11.31 20.26
N PRO A 16 -17.19 -12.07 19.62
CA PRO A 16 -18.38 -12.64 20.26
C PRO A 16 -18.16 -13.36 21.59
N ASP A 17 -17.08 -14.12 21.70
CA ASP A 17 -16.79 -14.99 22.86
C ASP A 17 -15.96 -14.33 23.96
N LEU A 18 -15.48 -13.09 23.76
CA LEU A 18 -14.62 -12.38 24.72
C LEU A 18 -15.35 -11.22 25.39
N GLN A 19 -15.75 -11.38 26.65
CA GLN A 19 -16.45 -10.33 27.43
C GLN A 19 -15.51 -9.38 28.16
N GLU A 20 -14.29 -9.84 28.46
CA GLU A 20 -13.29 -9.05 29.16
C GLU A 20 -12.97 -7.76 28.38
N GLY A 21 -12.85 -6.63 29.09
CA GLY A 21 -12.54 -5.33 28.49
C GLY A 21 -13.71 -4.60 27.81
N ARG A 22 -14.83 -5.26 27.48
CA ARG A 22 -15.96 -4.61 26.77
C ARG A 22 -16.59 -3.46 27.53
N ASP A 23 -16.86 -3.65 28.82
CA ASP A 23 -17.54 -2.63 29.62
C ASP A 23 -16.67 -1.40 29.87
N ASP A 24 -15.37 -1.61 30.05
CA ASP A 24 -14.42 -0.52 30.18
C ASP A 24 -14.24 0.21 28.85
N PHE A 25 -14.22 -0.51 27.74
CA PHE A 25 -14.22 0.10 26.41
C PHE A 25 -15.49 0.92 26.14
N LYS A 26 -16.68 0.41 26.50
CA LYS A 26 -17.95 1.16 26.41
C LYS A 26 -17.93 2.43 27.26
N LYS A 27 -17.42 2.37 28.49
CA LYS A 27 -17.23 3.57 29.33
C LYS A 27 -16.28 4.57 28.67
N LYS A 28 -15.19 4.08 28.08
CA LYS A 28 -14.22 4.90 27.33
C LYS A 28 -14.90 5.58 26.14
N MET A 29 -15.62 4.84 25.29
CA MET A 29 -16.40 5.41 24.18
C MET A 29 -17.40 6.48 24.62
N LYS A 30 -18.13 6.24 25.72
CA LYS A 30 -19.06 7.24 26.27
C LYS A 30 -18.36 8.51 26.73
N SER A 31 -17.16 8.39 27.31
CA SER A 31 -16.33 9.53 27.70
C SER A 31 -15.82 10.30 26.48
N VAL A 32 -15.29 9.58 25.48
CA VAL A 32 -14.80 10.17 24.22
C VAL A 32 -15.92 10.91 23.50
N ALA A 33 -17.08 10.28 23.32
CA ALA A 33 -18.25 10.91 22.70
C ALA A 33 -18.62 12.24 23.37
N LYS A 34 -18.59 12.31 24.71
CA LYS A 34 -18.88 13.55 25.44
C LYS A 34 -17.83 14.65 25.19
N LYS A 35 -16.55 14.31 25.00
CA LYS A 35 -15.48 15.30 24.77
C LYS A 35 -15.61 16.02 23.44
N ILE A 36 -16.11 15.32 22.43
CA ILE A 36 -16.26 15.80 21.05
C ILE A 36 -17.71 16.19 20.72
N ASP A 37 -18.57 16.35 21.73
CA ASP A 37 -20.01 16.67 21.58
C ASP A 37 -20.79 15.69 20.68
N GLY A 38 -20.33 14.44 20.60
CA GLY A 38 -20.98 13.36 19.88
C GLY A 38 -22.00 12.60 20.75
N SER A 39 -22.88 11.83 20.09
CA SER A 39 -23.90 11.01 20.75
C SER A 39 -23.46 9.56 20.87
N TYR A 40 -23.48 9.01 22.09
CA TYR A 40 -23.22 7.61 22.36
C TYR A 40 -24.54 6.82 22.51
N THR A 41 -24.71 5.77 21.70
CA THR A 41 -25.87 4.88 21.76
C THR A 41 -25.46 3.41 21.69
N LEU A 42 -26.37 2.52 22.06
CA LEU A 42 -26.25 1.08 21.79
C LEU A 42 -27.33 0.69 20.76
N ASP A 43 -26.95 -0.09 19.75
CA ASP A 43 -27.94 -0.63 18.81
C ASP A 43 -28.72 -1.81 19.40
N GLN A 44 -29.62 -2.39 18.60
CA GLN A 44 -30.44 -3.55 19.01
C GLN A 44 -29.61 -4.79 19.39
N LYS A 45 -28.37 -4.88 18.91
CA LYS A 45 -27.41 -5.96 19.21
C LYS A 45 -26.42 -5.57 20.32
N SER A 46 -26.68 -4.47 21.04
CA SER A 46 -25.81 -3.92 22.08
C SER A 46 -24.42 -3.50 21.58
N ARG A 47 -24.29 -3.19 20.28
CA ARG A 47 -23.05 -2.64 19.71
C ARG A 47 -22.97 -1.15 20.03
N PRO A 48 -21.84 -0.67 20.57
CA PRO A 48 -21.69 0.73 20.89
C PRO A 48 -21.38 1.56 19.65
N ILE A 49 -22.05 2.71 19.57
CA ILE A 49 -21.98 3.63 18.44
C ILE A 49 -21.71 5.03 18.98
N ILE A 50 -20.76 5.74 18.38
CA ILE A 50 -20.61 7.19 18.51
C ILE A 50 -21.09 7.82 17.21
N SER A 51 -22.04 8.75 17.27
CA SER A 51 -22.63 9.40 16.09
C SER A 51 -22.56 10.92 16.18
N GLY A 52 -22.76 11.59 15.05
CA GLY A 52 -22.67 13.06 14.96
C GLY A 52 -21.23 13.54 14.81
N LEU A 53 -20.36 12.72 14.22
CA LEU A 53 -18.94 13.02 14.07
C LEU A 53 -18.69 13.82 12.79
N THR A 54 -17.83 14.83 12.86
CA THR A 54 -17.23 15.43 11.66
C THR A 54 -16.07 14.57 11.14
N LYS A 55 -15.52 14.92 9.98
CA LYS A 55 -14.32 14.27 9.44
C LYS A 55 -13.16 14.36 10.44
N GLU A 56 -12.95 15.53 11.03
CA GLU A 56 -11.86 15.81 11.96
C GLU A 56 -12.05 15.10 13.31
N ASP A 57 -13.29 14.78 13.68
CA ASP A 57 -13.56 14.06 14.93
C ASP A 57 -13.23 12.58 14.83
N ILE A 58 -13.35 11.96 13.65
CA ILE A 58 -13.06 10.53 13.46
C ILE A 58 -11.62 10.20 13.86
N GLU A 59 -10.64 10.96 13.37
CA GLU A 59 -9.21 10.75 13.68
C GLU A 59 -8.92 10.90 15.18
N LYS A 60 -9.53 11.90 15.82
CA LYS A 60 -9.41 12.13 17.27
C LYS A 60 -10.03 10.97 18.06
N VAL A 61 -11.22 10.52 17.67
CA VAL A 61 -11.93 9.43 18.33
C VAL A 61 -11.14 8.13 18.23
N LEU A 62 -10.65 7.78 17.04
CA LEU A 62 -9.84 6.58 16.82
C LEU A 62 -8.56 6.61 17.67
N THR A 63 -7.88 7.75 17.70
CA THR A 63 -6.68 7.96 18.52
C THR A 63 -6.98 7.81 20.00
N GLU A 64 -8.01 8.48 20.51
CA GLU A 64 -8.39 8.37 21.93
C GLU A 64 -8.80 6.94 22.30
N LEU A 65 -9.48 6.23 21.40
CA LEU A 65 -9.92 4.85 21.63
C LEU A 65 -8.76 3.84 21.55
N GLY A 66 -7.65 4.18 20.89
CA GLY A 66 -6.52 3.27 20.65
C GLY A 66 -6.74 2.36 19.44
N LEU A 67 -7.52 2.82 18.46
CA LEU A 67 -7.84 2.13 17.22
C LEU A 67 -6.98 2.71 16.09
N LEU A 68 -5.66 2.62 16.27
CA LEU A 68 -4.67 3.17 15.35
C LEU A 68 -4.22 2.11 14.35
N ALA A 69 -3.78 2.56 13.16
CA ALA A 69 -3.06 1.70 12.23
C ALA A 69 -1.77 1.18 12.88
N PHE A 70 -1.47 -0.12 12.71
CA PHE A 70 -0.29 -0.80 13.27
C PHE A 70 -0.19 -0.79 14.82
N GLY A 71 -1.23 -0.33 15.52
CA GLY A 71 -1.32 -0.37 16.97
C GLY A 71 -1.94 -1.68 17.45
N MET A 72 -1.66 -2.06 18.70
CA MET A 72 -2.41 -3.13 19.35
C MET A 72 -3.80 -2.61 19.73
N TRP A 73 -4.81 -2.97 18.93
CA TRP A 73 -6.20 -2.70 19.27
C TRP A 73 -6.57 -3.37 20.59
N PRO A 74 -7.53 -2.83 21.35
CA PRO A 74 -8.04 -3.52 22.53
C PRO A 74 -8.53 -4.91 22.14
N SER A 75 -8.08 -5.94 22.87
CA SER A 75 -8.29 -7.35 22.51
C SER A 75 -9.75 -7.78 22.36
N CYS A 76 -10.69 -7.01 22.91
CA CYS A 76 -12.12 -7.29 22.81
C CYS A 76 -12.76 -6.82 21.49
N ILE A 77 -12.06 -6.01 20.69
CA ILE A 77 -12.56 -5.42 19.44
C ILE A 77 -12.32 -6.39 18.29
N LEU A 78 -13.36 -6.67 17.50
CA LEU A 78 -13.26 -7.40 16.24
C LEU A 78 -13.08 -6.42 15.08
N THR A 79 -14.00 -5.47 14.95
CA THR A 79 -13.97 -4.45 13.88
C THR A 79 -14.45 -3.10 14.39
N CYS A 80 -13.99 -2.05 13.73
CA CYS A 80 -14.47 -0.68 13.89
C CYS A 80 -15.01 -0.18 12.55
N SER A 81 -16.32 0.02 12.44
CA SER A 81 -16.92 0.57 11.21
C SER A 81 -17.08 2.08 11.31
N VAL A 82 -16.69 2.81 10.27
CA VAL A 82 -17.09 4.20 10.05
C VAL A 82 -18.20 4.22 9.01
N THR A 83 -19.33 4.85 9.33
CA THR A 83 -20.51 4.94 8.46
C THR A 83 -20.92 6.40 8.24
N THR A 84 -21.63 6.64 7.15
CA THR A 84 -22.21 7.96 6.83
C THR A 84 -23.72 7.83 6.63
N ALA A 85 -24.42 8.95 6.51
CA ALA A 85 -25.84 8.97 6.14
C ALA A 85 -26.10 8.49 4.70
N LEU A 86 -25.12 8.62 3.81
CA LEU A 86 -25.11 7.98 2.49
C LEU A 86 -24.65 6.52 2.65
N PRO A 87 -25.10 5.59 1.78
CA PRO A 87 -24.80 4.17 1.90
C PRO A 87 -23.33 3.88 1.52
N MET A 88 -22.43 4.34 2.38
CA MET A 88 -20.98 4.25 2.35
C MET A 88 -20.52 3.87 3.75
N ARG A 89 -19.64 2.89 3.81
CA ARG A 89 -19.10 2.36 5.07
C ARG A 89 -17.64 1.97 4.87
N ALA A 90 -16.79 2.30 5.82
CA ALA A 90 -15.48 1.67 5.97
C ALA A 90 -15.50 0.73 7.18
N VAL A 91 -14.87 -0.42 7.07
CA VAL A 91 -14.74 -1.43 8.14
C VAL A 91 -13.26 -1.60 8.43
N GLY A 92 -12.83 -1.08 9.58
CA GLY A 92 -11.46 -1.18 10.07
C GLY A 92 -11.22 -2.44 10.87
N MET A 93 -10.08 -3.07 10.59
CA MET A 93 -9.44 -4.18 11.30
C MET A 93 -8.04 -3.74 11.75
N SER A 94 -7.29 -4.63 12.40
CA SER A 94 -5.91 -4.34 12.83
C SER A 94 -4.95 -4.09 11.66
N ASP A 95 -5.27 -4.59 10.48
CA ASP A 95 -4.45 -4.61 9.27
C ASP A 95 -4.93 -3.66 8.17
N GLY A 96 -6.05 -2.96 8.34
CA GLY A 96 -6.52 -1.94 7.40
C GLY A 96 -8.02 -1.71 7.41
N TRP A 97 -8.52 -1.01 6.38
CA TRP A 97 -9.89 -0.56 6.24
C TRP A 97 -10.47 -0.93 4.88
N ASP A 98 -11.48 -1.78 4.88
CA ASP A 98 -12.27 -2.08 3.68
C ASP A 98 -13.42 -1.08 3.54
N ILE A 99 -13.56 -0.50 2.36
CA ILE A 99 -14.59 0.49 2.05
C ILE A 99 -15.63 -0.15 1.15
N TYR A 100 -16.91 0.05 1.47
CA TYR A 100 -18.04 -0.55 0.79
C TYR A 100 -19.11 0.49 0.45
N THR A 101 -19.72 0.36 -0.73
CA THR A 101 -20.89 1.13 -1.18
C THR A 101 -22.16 0.26 -1.16
N GLY A 102 -23.32 0.91 -0.94
CA GLY A 102 -24.65 0.30 -1.12
C GLY A 102 -24.85 -1.01 -0.35
N LYS A 103 -25.21 -2.07 -1.09
CA LYS A 103 -25.43 -3.45 -0.62
C LYS A 103 -24.14 -4.20 -0.24
N LYS A 104 -23.16 -3.49 0.32
CA LYS A 104 -21.84 -4.03 0.72
C LYS A 104 -20.99 -4.47 -0.48
N THR A 105 -21.06 -3.74 -1.59
CA THR A 105 -20.13 -3.95 -2.70
C THR A 105 -18.79 -3.35 -2.31
N PHE A 106 -17.72 -4.13 -2.42
CA PHE A 106 -16.36 -3.69 -2.13
C PHE A 106 -15.95 -2.56 -3.09
N PHE A 107 -15.49 -1.45 -2.53
CA PHE A 107 -15.18 -0.22 -3.26
C PHE A 107 -13.67 0.08 -3.27
N ALA A 108 -13.02 0.02 -2.12
CA ALA A 108 -11.59 0.30 -2.00
C ALA A 108 -11.03 -0.26 -0.68
N PHE A 109 -9.71 -0.37 -0.60
CA PHE A 109 -8.99 -0.66 0.64
C PHE A 109 -8.11 0.53 1.00
N ALA A 110 -7.92 0.77 2.29
CA ALA A 110 -7.00 1.77 2.83
C ALA A 110 -6.30 1.25 4.08
N GLN A 111 -4.98 1.39 4.16
CA GLN A 111 -4.21 0.98 5.34
C GLN A 111 -4.54 1.86 6.55
N PHE A 112 -4.67 3.18 6.33
CA PHE A 112 -4.89 4.16 7.38
C PHE A 112 -6.34 4.65 7.42
N PRO A 113 -6.88 4.94 8.62
CA PRO A 113 -8.24 5.44 8.76
C PRO A 113 -8.47 6.79 8.07
N ALA A 114 -7.45 7.66 8.00
CA ALA A 114 -7.53 8.95 7.34
C ALA A 114 -7.77 8.80 5.83
N ASP A 115 -7.11 7.82 5.20
CA ASP A 115 -7.28 7.53 3.77
C ASP A 115 -8.64 6.91 3.50
N ALA A 116 -9.09 5.98 4.35
CA ALA A 116 -10.42 5.41 4.26
C ALA A 116 -11.50 6.49 4.30
N LEU A 117 -11.37 7.42 5.25
CA LEU A 117 -12.26 8.56 5.40
C LEU A 117 -12.19 9.51 4.21
N SER A 118 -10.99 9.77 3.68
CA SER A 118 -10.78 10.60 2.47
C SER A 118 -11.50 10.01 1.26
N ILE A 119 -11.37 8.70 1.02
CA ILE A 119 -12.04 8.00 -0.08
C ILE A 119 -13.57 8.08 0.09
N MET A 120 -14.08 7.83 1.29
CA MET A 120 -15.52 7.96 1.58
C MET A 120 -16.03 9.38 1.31
N VAL A 121 -15.30 10.41 1.77
CA VAL A 121 -15.67 11.81 1.54
C VAL A 121 -15.67 12.14 0.05
N LYS A 122 -14.66 11.71 -0.70
CA LYS A 122 -14.60 11.91 -2.16
C LYS A 122 -15.80 11.26 -2.86
N ALA A 123 -16.11 10.01 -2.53
CA ALA A 123 -17.24 9.28 -3.11
C ALA A 123 -18.57 9.97 -2.85
N CYS A 124 -18.82 10.34 -1.59
CA CYS A 124 -20.02 11.04 -1.17
C CYS A 124 -20.15 12.41 -1.83
N THR A 125 -19.04 13.17 -1.89
CA THR A 125 -19.00 14.49 -2.53
C THR A 125 -19.32 14.40 -4.02
N TYR A 126 -18.65 13.49 -4.72
CA TYR A 126 -18.90 13.28 -6.14
C TYR A 126 -20.36 12.94 -6.43
N TYR A 127 -20.96 12.05 -5.64
CA TYR A 127 -22.38 11.75 -5.75
C TYR A 127 -23.27 12.98 -5.48
N LEU A 128 -23.05 13.70 -4.39
CA LEU A 128 -23.88 14.87 -4.02
C LEU A 128 -23.79 15.99 -5.06
N ASP A 129 -22.65 16.13 -5.75
CA ASP A 129 -22.44 17.17 -6.77
C ASP A 129 -23.08 16.81 -8.12
N HIS A 130 -23.33 15.52 -8.38
CA HIS A 130 -23.80 15.02 -9.68
C HIS A 130 -25.18 14.35 -9.61
N GLU A 131 -25.74 14.13 -8.42
CA GLU A 131 -27.04 13.49 -8.28
C GLU A 131 -28.16 14.31 -8.93
N ASN A 132 -29.12 13.59 -9.51
CA ASN A 132 -30.34 14.17 -10.06
C ASN A 132 -31.55 13.42 -9.49
N TYR A 133 -31.83 13.65 -8.21
CA TYR A 133 -32.94 13.05 -7.44
C TYR A 133 -32.94 11.51 -7.41
N GLN A 134 -31.77 10.91 -7.48
CA GLN A 134 -31.57 9.46 -7.43
C GLN A 134 -30.75 9.09 -6.19
N SER A 135 -30.98 7.89 -5.65
CA SER A 135 -30.15 7.36 -4.56
C SER A 135 -28.72 7.07 -5.03
N LEU A 136 -27.76 6.95 -4.09
CA LEU A 136 -26.37 6.58 -4.43
C LEU A 136 -26.31 5.25 -5.21
N GLU A 137 -27.15 4.27 -4.87
CA GLU A 137 -27.19 2.99 -5.60
C GLU A 137 -27.66 3.19 -7.04
N GLU A 138 -28.77 3.89 -7.25
CA GLU A 138 -29.28 4.18 -8.60
C GLU A 138 -28.29 5.03 -9.41
N PHE A 139 -27.62 5.98 -8.76
CA PHE A 139 -26.56 6.77 -9.37
C PHE A 139 -25.43 5.89 -9.88
N ILE A 140 -24.89 5.02 -9.02
CA ILE A 140 -23.81 4.09 -9.36
C ILE A 140 -24.25 3.11 -10.47
N ASP A 141 -25.47 2.57 -10.38
CA ASP A 141 -26.00 1.65 -11.39
C ASP A 141 -26.16 2.35 -12.75
N SER A 142 -26.56 3.63 -12.76
CA SER A 142 -26.71 4.42 -13.99
C SER A 142 -25.37 4.79 -14.63
N MET A 143 -24.37 5.10 -13.81
CA MET A 143 -23.01 5.48 -14.25
C MET A 143 -22.19 4.25 -14.65
N GLY A 144 -22.48 3.09 -14.03
CA GLY A 144 -21.63 1.92 -14.03
C GLY A 144 -20.68 1.95 -12.83
N TYR A 145 -20.59 0.81 -12.13
CA TYR A 145 -19.82 0.70 -10.88
C TYR A 145 -18.34 1.07 -11.05
N GLU A 146 -17.69 0.51 -12.08
CA GLU A 146 -16.28 0.80 -12.36
C GLU A 146 -16.08 2.27 -12.75
N ALA A 147 -16.93 2.85 -13.59
CA ALA A 147 -16.81 4.26 -13.98
C ALA A 147 -16.97 5.22 -12.80
N PHE A 148 -17.90 4.92 -11.88
CA PHE A 148 -18.07 5.67 -10.63
C PHE A 148 -16.83 5.55 -9.75
N ARG A 149 -16.39 4.31 -9.50
CA ARG A 149 -15.19 4.01 -8.72
C ARG A 149 -13.97 4.72 -9.29
N ASP A 150 -13.79 4.62 -10.59
CA ASP A 150 -12.74 5.28 -11.34
C ASP A 150 -12.79 6.78 -11.13
N THR A 151 -13.93 7.42 -11.37
CA THR A 151 -14.02 8.89 -11.22
C THR A 151 -13.72 9.36 -9.79
N VAL A 152 -14.22 8.64 -8.79
CA VAL A 152 -14.01 8.98 -7.38
C VAL A 152 -12.55 8.79 -6.95
N LEU A 153 -11.91 7.73 -7.44
CA LEU A 153 -10.53 7.41 -7.12
C LEU A 153 -9.53 8.18 -8.01
N GLY A 154 -9.99 8.77 -9.11
CA GLY A 154 -9.19 9.60 -10.02
C GLY A 154 -8.78 8.93 -11.35
N ASN A 155 -9.48 7.88 -11.79
CA ASN A 155 -9.13 7.04 -12.93
C ASN A 155 -9.87 7.40 -14.25
N THR A 156 -10.74 8.41 -14.32
CA THR A 156 -11.44 8.77 -15.59
C THR A 156 -10.64 9.69 -16.51
N MET A 157 -10.48 9.24 -17.77
CA MET A 157 -9.89 9.96 -18.89
C MET A 157 -10.68 11.23 -19.25
N SER A 158 -9.99 12.37 -19.36
CA SER A 158 -10.55 13.59 -19.96
C SER A 158 -10.42 13.55 -21.49
N ASP A 159 -11.56 13.67 -22.16
CA ASP A 159 -11.85 13.87 -23.59
C ASP A 159 -10.75 13.68 -24.66
N MET A 160 -11.03 12.69 -25.52
CA MET A 160 -10.33 12.42 -26.77
C MET A 160 -10.41 13.59 -27.75
N ASN A 161 -9.24 14.18 -28.05
CA ASN A 161 -9.00 14.73 -29.37
C ASN A 161 -7.57 14.44 -29.81
N GLY A 162 -7.41 13.27 -30.44
CA GLY A 162 -6.35 12.96 -31.42
C GLY A 162 -4.91 13.12 -30.96
N ASN A 163 -4.42 12.19 -30.15
CA ASN A 163 -3.12 11.54 -30.39
C ASN A 163 -3.01 10.29 -29.52
N GLU A 164 -2.53 9.19 -30.10
CA GLU A 164 -2.11 7.99 -29.36
C GLU A 164 -1.11 8.41 -28.26
N ASN A 165 -1.22 7.80 -27.06
CA ASN A 165 -0.47 8.03 -25.81
C ASN A 165 -1.23 8.79 -24.69
N TYR A 166 -2.39 8.29 -24.28
CA TYR A 166 -3.12 8.82 -23.11
C TYR A 166 -3.51 7.72 -22.12
N TYR A 167 -2.53 7.26 -21.35
CA TYR A 167 -2.75 6.71 -20.01
C TYR A 167 -2.27 7.77 -19.02
N GLY A 168 -3.11 8.17 -18.08
CA GLY A 168 -2.85 9.21 -17.09
C GLY A 168 -2.15 8.73 -15.82
N SER A 169 -1.25 7.77 -15.94
CA SER A 169 0.11 7.86 -15.40
C SER A 169 0.48 8.81 -14.26
N SER A 170 0.88 8.27 -13.12
CA SER A 170 2.07 8.81 -12.41
C SER A 170 3.36 8.64 -13.25
N TRP A 171 3.30 7.84 -14.33
CA TRP A 171 4.33 7.61 -15.36
C TRP A 171 4.94 8.85 -16.04
N GLY A 172 4.27 10.01 -15.96
CA GLY A 172 4.75 11.29 -16.50
C GLY A 172 5.19 12.29 -15.44
N MET A 173 5.18 11.93 -14.15
CA MET A 173 5.68 12.80 -13.10
C MET A 173 7.21 12.94 -13.21
N PRO A 174 7.76 14.15 -13.04
CA PRO A 174 9.19 14.42 -13.26
C PRO A 174 10.16 13.64 -12.34
N ASN A 175 9.65 12.86 -11.39
CA ASN A 175 10.43 12.15 -10.37
C ASN A 175 10.32 10.61 -10.42
N VAL A 176 9.63 10.01 -11.39
CA VAL A 176 9.57 8.54 -11.54
C VAL A 176 10.56 8.10 -12.62
N PRO A 177 11.60 7.31 -12.31
CA PRO A 177 12.57 6.87 -13.30
C PRO A 177 11.91 5.94 -14.34
N PRO A 178 12.19 6.11 -15.64
CA PRO A 178 11.65 5.24 -16.68
C PRO A 178 12.28 3.84 -16.60
N LEU A 179 11.46 2.82 -16.78
CA LEU A 179 11.83 1.41 -16.91
C LEU A 179 11.42 0.92 -18.30
N ASN A 180 12.36 0.30 -19.01
CA ASN A 180 12.12 -0.33 -20.31
C ASN A 180 12.33 -1.84 -20.23
N GLU A 181 11.85 -2.58 -21.23
CA GLU A 181 12.09 -4.01 -21.33
C GLU A 181 13.60 -4.31 -21.39
N GLY A 182 14.07 -5.17 -20.48
CA GLY A 182 15.49 -5.53 -20.31
C GLY A 182 16.25 -4.69 -19.28
N ASP A 183 15.62 -3.65 -18.72
CA ASP A 183 16.16 -2.91 -17.58
C ASP A 183 15.90 -3.66 -16.27
N PHE A 184 16.87 -3.60 -15.35
CA PHE A 184 16.68 -4.11 -14.00
C PHE A 184 15.79 -3.17 -13.19
N VAL A 185 14.97 -3.77 -12.33
CA VAL A 185 14.05 -3.09 -11.44
C VAL A 185 14.81 -2.47 -10.27
N ARG A 186 14.37 -1.26 -9.87
CA ARG A 186 14.96 -0.45 -8.81
C ARG A 186 13.88 -0.09 -7.79
N PRO A 187 14.25 0.23 -6.54
CA PRO A 187 13.28 0.56 -5.50
C PRO A 187 12.34 1.71 -5.85
N GLU A 188 12.81 2.66 -6.66
CA GLU A 188 12.08 3.87 -7.05
C GLU A 188 11.12 3.64 -8.21
N HIS A 189 11.18 2.47 -8.88
CA HIS A 189 10.23 2.16 -9.94
C HIS A 189 8.82 1.98 -9.37
N ASN A 190 7.86 2.54 -10.09
CA ASN A 190 6.45 2.38 -9.79
C ASN A 190 6.03 0.91 -9.94
N ILE A 191 5.12 0.43 -9.10
CA ILE A 191 4.69 -0.96 -9.13
C ILE A 191 3.99 -1.29 -10.44
N MET A 192 3.09 -0.41 -10.90
CA MET A 192 2.42 -0.60 -12.18
C MET A 192 3.42 -0.57 -13.35
N GLN A 193 4.50 0.20 -13.24
CA GLN A 193 5.63 0.18 -14.17
C GLN A 193 6.31 -1.15 -14.30
N VAL A 194 6.58 -1.77 -13.17
CA VAL A 194 7.18 -3.09 -13.17
C VAL A 194 6.23 -4.11 -13.80
N ILE A 195 4.93 -4.03 -13.55
CA ILE A 195 3.94 -4.99 -14.07
C ILE A 195 3.64 -4.78 -15.56
N GLU A 196 3.57 -3.55 -16.04
CA GLU A 196 3.33 -3.30 -17.47
C GLU A 196 4.51 -3.76 -18.33
N VAL A 197 5.73 -3.50 -17.87
CA VAL A 197 6.96 -3.94 -18.55
C VAL A 197 7.17 -5.45 -18.35
N TYR A 198 6.88 -5.97 -17.17
CA TYR A 198 7.04 -7.38 -16.79
C TYR A 198 5.75 -7.97 -16.18
N PRO A 199 4.75 -8.35 -16.99
CA PRO A 199 3.43 -8.80 -16.51
C PRO A 199 3.46 -9.96 -15.52
N GLU A 200 4.44 -10.85 -15.64
CA GLU A 200 4.64 -11.96 -14.72
C GLU A 200 4.97 -11.52 -13.29
N MET A 201 5.51 -10.31 -13.10
CA MET A 201 5.81 -9.75 -11.78
C MET A 201 4.54 -9.49 -10.98
N GLY A 202 3.39 -9.35 -11.64
CA GLY A 202 2.10 -9.25 -10.95
C GLY A 202 1.85 -10.43 -10.01
N GLN A 203 2.06 -11.66 -10.50
CA GLN A 203 1.90 -12.85 -9.67
C GLN A 203 2.97 -12.95 -8.59
N PHE A 204 4.22 -12.64 -8.94
CA PHE A 204 5.34 -12.67 -8.02
C PHE A 204 5.13 -11.74 -6.82
N LEU A 205 4.74 -10.49 -7.06
CA LEU A 205 4.47 -9.51 -6.01
C LEU A 205 3.29 -9.95 -5.11
N MET A 206 2.25 -10.58 -5.68
CA MET A 206 1.15 -11.14 -4.90
C MET A 206 1.59 -12.26 -3.95
N GLU A 207 2.50 -13.14 -4.38
CA GLU A 207 3.08 -14.21 -3.56
C GLU A 207 3.90 -13.64 -2.39
N TYR A 208 4.53 -12.49 -2.58
CA TYR A 208 5.21 -11.70 -1.54
C TYR A 208 4.27 -10.99 -0.55
N GLY A 209 2.95 -11.18 -0.67
CA GLY A 209 1.97 -10.54 0.21
C GLY A 209 1.53 -9.16 -0.27
N MET A 210 1.94 -8.71 -1.45
CA MET A 210 1.40 -7.53 -2.12
C MET A 210 0.16 -7.92 -2.94
N SER A 211 -0.86 -8.50 -2.30
CA SER A 211 -2.11 -8.92 -2.96
C SER A 211 -2.92 -7.77 -3.58
N CYS A 212 -2.55 -6.52 -3.27
CA CYS A 212 -3.12 -5.30 -3.86
C CYS A 212 -2.48 -4.89 -5.19
N VAL A 213 -1.56 -5.70 -5.73
CA VAL A 213 -0.91 -5.47 -7.03
C VAL A 213 -1.95 -5.46 -8.15
N GLY A 214 -2.13 -4.30 -8.81
CA GLY A 214 -3.19 -4.04 -9.78
C GLY A 214 -4.40 -3.26 -9.23
N CYS A 215 -4.42 -2.95 -7.93
CA CYS A 215 -5.35 -2.00 -7.32
C CYS A 215 -4.86 -0.55 -7.51
N PHE A 216 -5.75 0.44 -7.56
CA PHE A 216 -5.41 1.86 -7.80
C PHE A 216 -4.30 2.42 -6.87
N VAL A 217 -4.15 1.89 -5.65
CA VAL A 217 -3.06 2.26 -4.73
C VAL A 217 -1.67 1.95 -5.33
N SER A 218 -1.54 0.83 -6.05
CA SER A 218 -0.30 0.45 -6.74
C SER A 218 0.07 1.35 -7.94
N TYR A 219 -0.82 2.26 -8.36
CA TYR A 219 -0.55 3.20 -9.45
C TYR A 219 0.24 4.44 -8.97
N ASP A 220 0.18 4.77 -7.69
CA ASP A 220 0.85 5.94 -7.10
C ASP A 220 2.00 5.59 -6.13
N GLU A 221 2.32 4.31 -5.97
CA GLU A 221 3.40 3.84 -5.08
C GLU A 221 4.56 3.20 -5.85
N ASN A 222 5.79 3.47 -5.40
CA ASN A 222 6.97 2.72 -5.83
C ASN A 222 7.20 1.46 -4.98
N LEU A 223 8.06 0.57 -5.47
CA LEU A 223 8.36 -0.70 -4.80
C LEU A 223 8.86 -0.51 -3.36
N TRP A 224 9.70 0.51 -3.10
CA TRP A 224 10.17 0.82 -1.75
C TRP A 224 9.02 1.15 -0.80
N GLN A 225 8.13 2.05 -1.22
CA GLN A 225 6.99 2.51 -0.42
C GLN A 225 6.04 1.36 -0.13
N ALA A 226 5.69 0.56 -1.15
CA ALA A 226 4.82 -0.59 -0.95
C ALA A 226 5.47 -1.67 -0.08
N ALA A 227 6.72 -2.05 -0.34
CA ALA A 227 7.42 -3.02 0.49
C ALA A 227 7.47 -2.57 1.96
N GLN A 228 7.72 -1.28 2.22
CA GLN A 228 7.71 -0.72 3.57
C GLN A 228 6.33 -0.80 4.24
N THR A 229 5.25 -0.49 3.51
CA THR A 229 3.86 -0.61 3.99
C THR A 229 3.49 -2.06 4.35
N HIS A 230 4.06 -3.03 3.63
CA HIS A 230 3.80 -4.46 3.81
C HIS A 230 4.82 -5.17 4.73
N GLY A 231 5.82 -4.44 5.27
CA GLY A 231 6.87 -5.03 6.11
C GLY A 231 7.80 -5.99 5.35
N ILE A 232 7.89 -5.84 4.04
CA ILE A 232 8.73 -6.63 3.13
C ILE A 232 10.08 -5.93 3.02
N ASP A 233 11.17 -6.70 3.03
CA ASP A 233 12.47 -6.16 2.66
C ASP A 233 12.53 -5.97 1.13
N VAL A 234 12.42 -4.71 0.71
CA VAL A 234 12.48 -4.33 -0.71
C VAL A 234 13.77 -4.78 -1.39
N PHE A 235 14.89 -4.88 -0.67
CA PHE A 235 16.15 -5.30 -1.26
C PHE A 235 16.15 -6.80 -1.56
N GLU A 236 15.57 -7.62 -0.67
CA GLU A 236 15.35 -9.05 -0.96
C GLU A 236 14.40 -9.23 -2.15
N LEU A 237 13.30 -8.46 -2.17
CA LEU A 237 12.35 -8.47 -3.28
C LEU A 237 12.99 -8.14 -4.63
N ILE A 238 13.72 -7.02 -4.73
CA ILE A 238 14.35 -6.62 -6.00
C ILE A 238 15.53 -7.52 -6.37
N GLY A 239 16.17 -8.17 -5.38
CA GLY A 239 17.18 -9.19 -5.61
C GLY A 239 16.59 -10.34 -6.42
N GLU A 240 15.49 -10.92 -5.95
CA GLU A 240 14.82 -12.03 -6.62
C GLU A 240 14.20 -11.63 -7.96
N ILE A 241 13.55 -10.47 -8.03
CA ILE A 241 13.01 -9.93 -9.30
C ILE A 241 14.14 -9.82 -10.33
N ASN A 242 15.26 -9.20 -9.96
CA ASN A 242 16.32 -8.95 -10.93
C ASN A 242 17.08 -10.22 -11.30
N GLU A 243 17.21 -11.21 -10.41
CA GLU A 243 17.73 -12.54 -10.76
C GLU A 243 16.83 -13.23 -11.78
N TYR A 244 15.50 -13.19 -11.58
CA TYR A 244 14.56 -13.70 -12.57
C TYR A 244 14.71 -13.00 -13.93
N LEU A 245 14.84 -11.66 -13.93
CA LEU A 245 15.03 -10.89 -15.17
C LEU A 245 16.39 -11.17 -15.82
N ALA A 246 17.45 -11.37 -15.05
CA ALA A 246 18.78 -11.74 -15.53
C ALA A 246 18.72 -13.07 -16.31
N ASP A 247 18.02 -14.06 -15.76
CA ASP A 247 17.79 -15.36 -16.41
C ASP A 247 16.90 -15.21 -17.65
N LYS A 248 15.82 -14.43 -17.58
CA LYS A 248 14.89 -14.18 -18.70
C LYS A 248 15.60 -13.54 -19.90
N PHE A 249 16.47 -12.54 -19.65
CA PHE A 249 17.17 -11.78 -20.70
C PHE A 249 18.59 -12.27 -20.99
N GLN A 250 19.04 -13.34 -20.32
CA GLN A 250 20.39 -13.92 -20.49
C GLN A 250 21.48 -12.85 -20.31
N LYS A 251 21.32 -12.01 -19.29
CA LYS A 251 22.20 -10.87 -18.98
C LYS A 251 22.70 -11.01 -17.55
N PRO A 252 24.02 -10.88 -17.29
CA PRO A 252 24.54 -10.92 -15.93
C PRO A 252 24.00 -9.76 -15.10
N LEU A 253 23.62 -10.05 -13.86
CA LEU A 253 23.18 -9.05 -12.89
C LEU A 253 24.34 -8.16 -12.45
N LEU A 254 25.47 -8.78 -12.08
CA LEU A 254 26.73 -8.11 -11.76
C LEU A 254 27.79 -8.44 -12.82
N THR A 255 28.47 -7.41 -13.31
CA THR A 255 29.67 -7.50 -14.14
C THR A 255 30.90 -6.99 -13.40
N GLU A 256 32.11 -7.27 -13.91
CA GLU A 256 33.36 -6.75 -13.34
C GLU A 256 33.36 -5.22 -13.21
N ASN A 257 32.59 -4.54 -14.08
CA ASN A 257 32.50 -3.08 -14.13
C ASN A 257 31.42 -2.48 -13.22
N THR A 258 30.67 -3.30 -12.48
CA THR A 258 29.57 -2.82 -11.62
C THR A 258 30.17 -2.04 -10.44
N PRO A 259 29.82 -0.75 -10.27
CA PRO A 259 30.40 0.07 -9.22
C PRO A 259 29.83 -0.28 -7.85
N MET A 260 30.62 -0.08 -6.80
CA MET A 260 30.20 -0.39 -5.42
C MET A 260 28.94 0.37 -4.99
N GLU A 261 28.77 1.63 -5.43
CA GLU A 261 27.56 2.42 -5.16
C GLU A 261 26.28 1.77 -5.69
N GLU A 262 26.34 1.10 -6.84
CA GLU A 262 25.18 0.42 -7.42
C GLU A 262 24.83 -0.82 -6.60
N ILE A 263 25.83 -1.57 -6.15
CA ILE A 263 25.65 -2.73 -5.27
C ILE A 263 25.05 -2.30 -3.93
N LEU A 264 25.51 -1.21 -3.34
CA LEU A 264 24.94 -0.69 -2.08
C LEU A 264 23.50 -0.19 -2.25
N THR A 265 23.19 0.35 -3.41
CA THR A 265 21.87 0.93 -3.69
C THR A 265 20.85 -0.14 -4.03
N LEU A 266 21.25 -1.21 -4.73
CA LEU A 266 20.32 -2.23 -5.25
C LEU A 266 20.40 -3.56 -4.51
N TYR A 267 21.58 -3.92 -3.99
CA TYR A 267 21.84 -5.23 -3.42
C TYR A 267 22.62 -5.17 -2.08
N PRO A 268 22.24 -4.33 -1.10
CA PRO A 268 22.96 -4.20 0.17
C PRO A 268 23.02 -5.51 0.96
N GLN A 269 22.10 -6.45 0.73
CA GLN A 269 22.13 -7.79 1.30
C GLN A 269 23.34 -8.63 0.88
N LEU A 270 24.11 -8.19 -0.13
CA LEU A 270 25.37 -8.82 -0.52
C LEU A 270 26.55 -8.43 0.39
N LEU A 271 26.44 -7.37 1.18
CA LEU A 271 27.53 -6.86 2.01
C LEU A 271 28.19 -7.90 2.93
N PRO A 272 27.46 -8.84 3.55
CA PRO A 272 28.09 -9.92 4.32
C PRO A 272 29.05 -10.78 3.50
N LEU A 273 28.77 -11.03 2.21
CA LEU A 273 29.67 -11.79 1.33
C LEU A 273 30.99 -11.04 1.08
N PHE A 274 30.93 -9.72 0.89
CA PHE A 274 32.13 -8.88 0.77
C PHE A 274 32.99 -8.97 2.03
N GLN A 275 32.36 -8.92 3.21
CA GLN A 275 33.07 -9.05 4.49
C GLN A 275 33.71 -10.43 4.66
N ASN A 276 33.00 -11.50 4.32
CA ASN A 276 33.48 -12.89 4.39
C ASN A 276 34.68 -13.13 3.48
N GLU A 277 34.64 -12.58 2.26
CA GLU A 277 35.75 -12.64 1.31
C GLU A 277 36.85 -11.60 1.59
N LYS A 278 36.70 -10.80 2.66
CA LYS A 278 37.64 -9.74 3.08
C LYS A 278 37.87 -8.66 2.03
N ILE A 279 36.87 -8.45 1.16
CA ILE A 279 36.85 -7.35 0.21
C ILE A 279 36.54 -6.07 1.01
N GLN A 280 37.48 -5.12 1.00
CA GLN A 280 37.32 -3.88 1.75
C GLN A 280 36.44 -2.87 1.00
N MET A 281 35.77 -2.00 1.74
CA MET A 281 35.04 -0.89 1.13
C MET A 281 36.03 0.11 0.52
N PRO A 282 35.82 0.51 -0.75
CA PRO A 282 36.69 1.47 -1.41
C PRO A 282 36.55 2.87 -0.83
N SER A 283 37.57 3.70 -1.03
CA SER A 283 37.48 5.14 -0.76
C SER A 283 36.61 5.88 -1.78
N GLU A 284 36.53 5.37 -3.01
CA GLU A 284 35.68 5.89 -4.09
C GLU A 284 34.55 4.89 -4.39
N MET A 285 33.29 5.29 -4.21
CA MET A 285 32.16 4.34 -4.36
C MET A 285 31.88 3.97 -5.83
N ALA A 286 32.47 4.70 -6.78
CA ALA A 286 32.47 4.35 -8.20
C ALA A 286 33.44 3.21 -8.54
N THR A 287 34.29 2.75 -7.60
CA THR A 287 35.23 1.65 -7.85
C THR A 287 34.48 0.36 -8.24
N PRO A 288 34.82 -0.27 -9.38
CA PRO A 288 34.17 -1.49 -9.83
C PRO A 288 34.47 -2.71 -8.95
N ILE A 289 33.48 -3.60 -8.79
CA ILE A 289 33.61 -4.86 -8.06
C ILE A 289 34.77 -5.74 -8.56
N GLY A 290 35.06 -5.75 -9.86
CA GLY A 290 36.17 -6.53 -10.41
C GLY A 290 37.54 -6.06 -9.92
N GLU A 291 37.69 -4.75 -9.73
CA GLU A 291 38.89 -4.16 -9.13
C GLU A 291 39.00 -4.53 -7.65
N LEU A 292 37.89 -4.44 -6.91
CA LEU A 292 37.83 -4.85 -5.49
C LEU A 292 38.18 -6.33 -5.29
N CYS A 293 37.65 -7.22 -6.12
CA CYS A 293 37.98 -8.64 -6.10
C CYS A 293 39.48 -8.87 -6.37
N LYS A 294 40.05 -8.14 -7.33
CA LYS A 294 41.47 -8.23 -7.67
C LYS A 294 42.37 -7.76 -6.53
N GLU A 295 42.03 -6.66 -5.86
CA GLU A 295 42.77 -6.15 -4.69
C GLU A 295 42.72 -7.13 -3.50
N ALA A 296 41.59 -7.79 -3.31
CA ALA A 296 41.39 -8.80 -2.27
C ALA A 296 41.95 -10.19 -2.63
N ASN A 297 42.46 -10.38 -3.86
CA ASN A 297 42.88 -11.68 -4.41
C ASN A 297 41.75 -12.73 -4.37
N VAL A 298 40.54 -12.31 -4.73
CA VAL A 298 39.32 -13.13 -4.84
C VAL A 298 39.03 -13.39 -6.31
N ASP A 299 38.69 -14.62 -6.67
CA ASP A 299 38.27 -14.96 -8.04
C ASP A 299 36.88 -14.38 -8.32
N PHE A 300 36.79 -13.47 -9.29
CA PHE A 300 35.56 -12.76 -9.62
C PHE A 300 34.42 -13.71 -10.01
N THR A 301 34.71 -14.72 -10.84
CA THR A 301 33.69 -15.66 -11.34
C THR A 301 33.05 -16.45 -10.19
N SER A 302 33.87 -17.01 -9.31
CA SER A 302 33.42 -17.72 -8.11
C SER A 302 32.66 -16.81 -7.14
N PHE A 303 33.10 -15.55 -6.99
CA PHE A 303 32.43 -14.60 -6.10
C PHE A 303 31.04 -14.21 -6.60
N ILE A 304 30.89 -13.90 -7.89
CA ILE A 304 29.58 -13.59 -8.46
C ILE A 304 28.61 -14.76 -8.33
N GLN A 305 29.06 -16.01 -8.51
CA GLN A 305 28.20 -17.19 -8.27
C GLN A 305 27.64 -17.24 -6.84
N LYS A 306 28.40 -16.77 -5.84
CA LYS A 306 27.90 -16.66 -4.45
C LYS A 306 26.90 -15.52 -4.30
N CYS A 307 27.15 -14.37 -4.95
CA CYS A 307 26.21 -13.25 -4.98
C CYS A 307 24.87 -13.68 -5.61
N ASP A 308 24.93 -14.28 -6.79
CA ASP A 308 23.77 -14.78 -7.54
C ASP A 308 22.98 -15.84 -6.72
N ALA A 309 23.67 -16.72 -5.99
CA ALA A 309 23.01 -17.68 -5.10
C ALA A 309 22.31 -16.99 -3.92
N ARG A 310 22.96 -15.99 -3.31
CA ARG A 310 22.39 -15.22 -2.19
C ARG A 310 21.16 -14.41 -2.61
N LEU A 311 21.14 -13.83 -3.81
CA LEU A 311 20.00 -13.08 -4.33
C LEU A 311 18.80 -13.97 -4.69
N ARG A 312 19.03 -15.27 -4.92
CA ARG A 312 17.97 -16.28 -5.07
C ARG A 312 17.45 -16.85 -3.73
N GLY A 313 17.84 -16.25 -2.60
CA GLY A 313 17.41 -16.68 -1.26
C GLY A 313 18.19 -17.86 -0.67
N ASP A 314 19.35 -18.25 -1.22
CA ASP A 314 20.21 -19.26 -0.59
C ASP A 314 20.97 -18.67 0.60
N GLU A 315 20.43 -18.88 1.81
CA GLU A 315 21.07 -18.45 3.07
C GLU A 315 22.32 -19.27 3.43
N ASN A 316 22.60 -20.40 2.77
CA ASN A 316 23.73 -21.28 3.14
C ASN A 316 25.11 -20.71 2.78
N ASN A 317 25.16 -19.61 2.02
CA ASN A 317 26.40 -18.97 1.57
C ASN A 317 26.81 -17.73 2.39
N LEU A 318 26.07 -17.40 3.45
CA LEU A 318 26.36 -16.32 4.41
C LEU A 318 27.34 -16.73 5.52
#